data_AF-A0A0C9T846-F1
#
_entry.id   AF-A0A0C9T846-F1
#
_cell.length_a   1.000
_cell.length_b   1.000
_cell.length_c   1.000
_cell.angle_alpha   90.00
_cell.angle_beta   90.00
_cell.angle_gamma   90.00
#
_symmetry.space_group_name_H-M   'P 1'
#
loop_
_entity.id
_entity.type
_entity.pdbx_description
1 polymer ?
#
loop_
_entity_poly.entity_id
_entity_poly.type
_entity_poly.pdbx_seq_one_letter_code
_entity_poly.pdbx_strand_id
1 'polypeptide(L)'
;SNVKEASATLPKSVLAKGGAFISMYQREAMWVSFKLQNEDRKPLAVKVSVGVNALTGLAQNVSAQGKQDFLPISGRNGQLWLDGISTSPGVVRQFVAMPLGKGYTAEGQVTGAEVGLLVCFQPWFMLSFQNVGGIQIDVFPKYDIPRMEFGYLACDVNMYKTARQLGLKVGEPIQLTSRVWML
;
A
#
# COMPACT_ATOMS: atom_id res chain seq x y z
N SER A 1 11.51 -4.93 -20.47
CA SER A 1 11.78 -4.41 -19.11
C SER A 1 11.08 -5.31 -18.12
N ASN A 2 11.66 -5.54 -16.94
CA ASN A 2 11.06 -6.35 -15.86
C ASN A 2 9.65 -5.86 -15.47
N VAL A 3 9.35 -4.60 -15.81
CA VAL A 3 8.05 -3.96 -15.59
C VAL A 3 6.96 -4.47 -16.55
N LYS A 4 7.29 -4.83 -17.80
CA LYS A 4 6.34 -5.50 -18.71
C LYS A 4 5.99 -6.90 -18.20
N GLU A 5 6.95 -7.61 -17.64
CA GLU A 5 6.76 -8.94 -17.03
C GLU A 5 5.91 -8.85 -15.76
N ALA A 6 6.22 -7.90 -14.87
CA ALA A 6 5.40 -7.61 -13.69
C ALA A 6 3.97 -7.18 -14.08
N SER A 7 3.82 -6.38 -15.16
CA SER A 7 2.48 -5.98 -15.63
C SER A 7 1.65 -7.14 -16.20
N ALA A 8 2.30 -8.21 -16.67
CA ALA A 8 1.62 -9.41 -17.14
C ALA A 8 1.16 -10.32 -15.99
N THR A 9 1.82 -10.24 -14.82
CA THR A 9 1.41 -10.90 -13.58
C THR A 9 0.48 -10.06 -12.71
N LEU A 10 0.31 -8.76 -13.01
CA LEU A 10 -0.69 -7.95 -12.33
C LEU A 10 -2.10 -8.50 -12.60
N PRO A 11 -2.92 -8.73 -11.57
CA PRO A 11 -4.30 -9.09 -11.79
C PRO A 11 -4.96 -8.00 -12.63
N LYS A 12 -5.50 -8.37 -13.80
CA LYS A 12 -6.19 -7.46 -14.73
C LYS A 12 -7.25 -6.60 -14.05
N SER A 13 -7.74 -7.09 -12.93
CA SER A 13 -8.75 -6.52 -12.08
C SER A 13 -8.24 -5.41 -11.14
N VAL A 14 -6.96 -5.40 -10.76
CA VAL A 14 -6.29 -4.24 -10.13
C VAL A 14 -6.17 -3.10 -11.14
N LEU A 15 -5.78 -3.43 -12.39
CA LEU A 15 -5.68 -2.47 -13.50
C LEU A 15 -7.04 -1.86 -13.85
N ALA A 16 -8.09 -2.67 -13.86
CA ALA A 16 -9.42 -2.26 -14.30
C ALA A 16 -10.17 -1.38 -13.29
N LYS A 17 -9.77 -1.36 -12.02
CA LYS A 17 -10.56 -0.72 -10.95
C LYS A 17 -9.88 0.45 -10.24
N GLY A 18 -8.66 0.83 -10.63
CA GLY A 18 -8.00 2.06 -10.15
C GLY A 18 -7.09 1.89 -8.93
N GLY A 19 -6.61 0.68 -8.68
CA GLY A 19 -5.55 0.43 -7.70
C GLY A 19 -4.16 0.77 -8.23
N ALA A 20 -3.21 0.94 -7.33
CA ALA A 20 -1.80 1.16 -7.69
C ALA A 20 -0.93 -0.04 -7.38
N PHE A 21 0.04 -0.27 -8.25
CA PHE A 21 1.18 -1.12 -7.98
C PHE A 21 2.46 -0.31 -8.04
N ILE A 22 3.37 -0.53 -7.10
CA ILE A 22 4.69 0.08 -7.10
C ILE A 22 5.73 -1.01 -7.36
N SER A 23 6.40 -0.95 -8.50
CA SER A 23 7.56 -1.80 -8.80
C SER A 23 8.82 -1.22 -8.16
N MET A 24 9.56 -2.06 -7.43
CA MET A 24 10.87 -1.70 -6.86
C MET A 24 11.97 -2.65 -7.34
N TYR A 25 13.21 -2.19 -7.31
CA TYR A 25 14.38 -3.01 -7.54
C TYR A 25 14.65 -3.94 -6.35
N GLN A 26 15.26 -5.09 -6.63
CA GLN A 26 15.70 -5.99 -5.57
C GLN A 26 16.69 -5.26 -4.64
N ARG A 27 16.46 -5.39 -3.33
CA ARG A 27 17.14 -4.72 -2.21
C ARG A 27 16.89 -3.22 -2.10
N GLU A 28 15.89 -2.68 -2.80
CA GLU A 28 15.43 -1.32 -2.57
C GLU A 28 14.58 -1.26 -1.30
N ALA A 29 14.80 -0.23 -0.47
CA ALA A 29 14.05 0.03 0.75
C ALA A 29 13.00 1.13 0.49
N MET A 30 11.84 1.04 1.15
CA MET A 30 10.80 2.05 1.03
C MET A 30 10.18 2.43 2.37
N TRP A 31 9.60 3.62 2.39
CA TRP A 31 8.68 4.09 3.41
C TRP A 31 7.51 4.82 2.73
N VAL A 32 6.38 4.89 3.41
CA VAL A 32 5.14 5.51 2.93
C VAL A 32 4.79 6.66 3.87
N SER A 33 4.53 7.85 3.35
CA SER A 33 4.01 8.97 4.15
C SER A 33 2.53 9.17 3.89
N PHE A 34 1.76 9.36 4.96
CA PHE A 34 0.36 9.74 4.89
C PHE A 34 0.23 11.24 5.16
N LYS A 35 -0.32 11.97 4.19
CA LYS A 35 -0.62 13.39 4.32
C LYS A 35 -2.03 13.66 3.83
N LEU A 36 -2.85 14.27 4.67
CA LEU A 36 -4.14 14.82 4.26
C LEU A 36 -3.89 16.20 3.65
N GLN A 37 -4.47 16.49 2.48
CA GLN A 37 -4.28 17.79 1.82
C GLN A 37 -4.79 18.96 2.65
N ASN A 38 -5.86 18.76 3.45
CA ASN A 38 -6.31 19.73 4.45
C ASN A 38 -6.36 19.04 5.81
N GLU A 39 -5.83 19.67 6.85
CA GLU A 39 -5.87 19.17 8.24
C GLU A 39 -7.32 19.07 8.77
N ASP A 40 -8.25 19.83 8.19
CA ASP A 40 -9.69 19.75 8.46
C ASP A 40 -10.39 18.57 7.76
N ARG A 41 -9.70 17.82 6.89
CA ARG A 41 -10.28 16.61 6.29
C ARG A 41 -10.49 15.57 7.38
N LYS A 42 -11.64 14.91 7.30
CA LYS A 42 -12.03 13.88 8.25
C LYS A 42 -11.05 12.71 8.22
N PRO A 43 -10.89 11.99 9.36
CA PRO A 43 -10.00 10.85 9.44
C PRO A 43 -10.26 9.80 8.35
N LEU A 44 -9.19 9.23 7.81
CA LEU A 44 -9.24 8.02 6.98
C LEU A 44 -8.84 6.82 7.84
N ALA A 45 -9.32 5.64 7.48
CA ALA A 45 -8.80 4.40 8.03
C ALA A 45 -7.98 3.69 6.95
N VAL A 46 -6.82 3.16 7.34
CA VAL A 46 -5.95 2.38 6.46
C VAL A 46 -5.77 1.00 7.07
N LYS A 47 -6.09 -0.05 6.33
CA LYS A 47 -5.70 -1.41 6.70
C LYS A 47 -4.45 -1.79 5.93
N VAL A 48 -3.50 -2.37 6.65
CA VAL A 48 -2.24 -2.87 6.08
C VAL A 48 -2.21 -4.37 6.26
N SER A 49 -1.88 -5.10 5.20
CA SER A 49 -1.82 -6.56 5.20
C SER A 49 -0.56 -7.07 4.51
N VAL A 50 -0.03 -8.20 4.98
CA VAL A 50 1.08 -8.95 4.38
C VAL A 50 0.69 -10.42 4.26
N GLY A 51 -0.44 -10.68 3.60
CA GLY A 51 -1.17 -11.96 3.62
C GLY A 51 -2.12 -12.10 4.83
N VAL A 52 -1.76 -11.53 5.97
CA VAL A 52 -2.64 -11.31 7.14
C VAL A 52 -2.68 -9.82 7.49
N ASN A 53 -3.68 -9.40 8.25
CA ASN A 53 -3.73 -8.03 8.78
C ASN A 53 -2.52 -7.75 9.69
N ALA A 54 -1.80 -6.66 9.42
CA ALA A 54 -0.55 -6.34 10.11
C ALA A 54 -0.71 -5.92 11.58
N LEU A 55 -1.90 -5.50 12.00
CA LEU A 55 -2.18 -5.14 13.40
C LEU A 55 -2.71 -6.32 14.20
N THR A 56 -3.56 -7.15 13.59
CA THR A 56 -4.25 -8.21 14.32
C THR A 56 -3.62 -9.59 14.15
N GLY A 57 -2.85 -9.81 13.07
CA GLY A 57 -2.34 -11.13 12.68
C GLY A 57 -3.43 -12.09 12.17
N LEU A 58 -4.68 -11.63 12.05
CA LEU A 58 -5.79 -12.43 11.55
C LEU A 58 -5.85 -12.36 10.02
N ALA A 59 -6.55 -13.31 9.42
CA ALA A 59 -6.86 -13.26 7.99
C ALA A 59 -7.47 -11.89 7.62
N GLN A 60 -7.11 -11.35 6.46
CA GLN A 60 -7.40 -9.97 6.06
C GLN A 60 -8.90 -9.61 6.08
N ASN A 61 -9.77 -10.61 5.88
CA ASN A 61 -11.23 -10.49 5.89
C ASN A 61 -11.88 -10.78 7.25
N VAL A 62 -11.09 -11.08 8.29
CA VAL A 62 -11.57 -11.40 9.62
C VAL A 62 -11.39 -10.20 10.54
N SER A 63 -12.50 -9.70 11.07
CA SER A 63 -12.51 -8.75 12.17
C SER A 63 -12.81 -9.49 13.48
N ALA A 64 -12.13 -9.09 14.56
CA ALA A 64 -12.38 -9.61 15.90
C ALA A 64 -12.96 -8.52 16.78
N GLN A 65 -14.01 -8.85 17.53
CA GLN A 65 -14.69 -7.90 18.40
C GLN A 65 -13.71 -7.32 19.44
N GLY A 66 -13.68 -5.99 19.55
CA GLY A 66 -12.77 -5.30 20.47
C GLY A 66 -11.32 -5.20 20.01
N LYS A 67 -10.96 -5.71 18.82
CA LYS A 67 -9.60 -5.61 18.27
C LYS A 67 -9.57 -4.65 17.09
N GLN A 68 -8.77 -3.58 17.20
CA GLN A 68 -8.57 -2.64 16.10
C GLN A 68 -7.74 -3.28 14.98
N ASP A 69 -8.23 -3.21 13.74
CA ASP A 69 -7.60 -3.82 12.57
C ASP A 69 -7.20 -2.79 11.50
N PHE A 70 -7.25 -1.50 11.83
CA PHE A 70 -6.87 -0.39 10.96
C PHE A 70 -6.03 0.67 11.68
N LEU A 71 -5.35 1.49 10.89
CA LEU A 71 -4.59 2.66 11.31
C LEU A 71 -5.41 3.93 11.01
N PRO A 72 -5.73 4.76 12.01
CA PRO A 72 -6.38 6.05 11.77
C PRO A 72 -5.37 7.05 11.19
N ILE A 73 -5.73 7.67 10.07
CA ILE A 73 -5.00 8.77 9.45
C ILE A 73 -5.79 10.05 9.72
N SER A 74 -5.34 10.88 10.66
CA SER A 74 -6.09 12.04 11.15
C SER A 74 -5.17 13.22 11.47
N GLY A 75 -4.63 13.84 10.41
CA GLY A 75 -3.72 14.97 10.53
C GLY A 75 -2.56 14.64 11.48
N ARG A 76 -2.28 15.54 12.42
CA ARG A 76 -1.20 15.37 13.42
C ARG A 76 -1.41 14.28 14.47
N ASN A 77 -2.62 13.78 14.65
CA ASN A 77 -2.97 12.84 15.73
C ASN A 77 -3.12 11.39 15.25
N GLY A 78 -2.87 11.11 13.96
CA GLY A 78 -2.97 9.78 13.38
C GLY A 78 -1.62 9.20 12.96
N GLN A 79 -1.64 8.06 12.26
CA GLN A 79 -0.46 7.48 11.64
C GLN A 79 0.06 8.38 10.52
N LEU A 80 1.30 8.86 10.65
CA LEU A 80 1.91 9.80 9.70
C LEU A 80 2.72 9.11 8.59
N TRP A 81 3.25 7.92 8.88
CA TRP A 81 4.04 7.15 7.91
C TRP A 81 4.08 5.65 8.24
N LEU A 82 4.50 4.82 7.29
CA LEU A 82 4.89 3.42 7.47
C LEU A 82 6.31 3.25 6.99
N ASP A 83 7.19 2.76 7.85
CA ASP A 83 8.60 2.51 7.52
C ASP A 83 8.92 1.01 7.52
N GLY A 84 8.21 0.21 8.31
CA GLY A 84 8.46 -1.22 8.38
C GLY A 84 7.49 -1.98 9.27
N ILE A 85 7.81 -3.24 9.55
CA ILE A 85 7.06 -4.12 10.45
C ILE A 85 7.81 -4.21 11.78
N SER A 86 7.10 -3.97 12.88
CA SER A 86 7.62 -4.22 14.23
C SER A 86 7.73 -5.72 14.47
N THR A 87 8.93 -6.23 14.73
CA THR A 87 9.15 -7.65 15.04
C THR A 87 9.25 -7.94 16.52
N SER A 88 9.55 -6.91 17.32
CA SER A 88 9.57 -6.96 18.78
C SER A 88 9.54 -5.53 19.32
N PRO A 89 9.25 -5.31 20.62
CA PRO A 89 9.29 -3.97 21.20
C PRO A 89 10.60 -3.24 20.87
N GLY A 90 10.50 -2.07 20.25
CA GLY A 90 11.65 -1.26 19.85
C GLY A 90 12.41 -1.72 18.59
N VAL A 91 12.02 -2.82 17.93
CA VAL A 91 12.69 -3.33 16.74
C VAL A 91 11.75 -3.29 15.54
N VAL A 92 12.05 -2.40 14.60
CA VAL A 92 11.33 -2.26 13.33
C VAL A 92 12.23 -2.76 12.20
N ARG A 93 11.68 -3.62 11.35
CA ARG A 93 12.35 -4.06 10.11
C ARG A 93 11.74 -3.32 8.92
N GLN A 94 12.57 -2.54 8.24
CA GLN A 94 12.16 -1.72 7.10
C GLN A 94 11.66 -2.59 5.92
N PHE A 95 10.72 -2.06 5.14
CA PHE A 95 10.28 -2.72 3.92
C PHE A 95 11.39 -2.73 2.88
N VAL A 96 11.91 -3.92 2.56
CA VAL A 96 12.95 -4.12 1.56
C VAL A 96 12.47 -5.15 0.54
N ALA A 97 12.55 -4.81 -0.74
CA ALA A 97 12.21 -5.74 -1.82
C ALA A 97 13.21 -6.89 -1.87
N MET A 98 12.74 -8.12 -1.59
CA MET A 98 13.58 -9.32 -1.57
C MET A 98 13.19 -10.29 -2.70
N PRO A 99 14.13 -11.12 -3.19
CA PRO A 99 13.81 -12.13 -4.18
C PRO A 99 12.85 -13.17 -3.59
N LEU A 100 11.84 -13.56 -4.38
CA LEU A 100 10.93 -14.67 -4.06
C LEU A 100 11.67 -16.02 -4.09
N GLY A 101 11.07 -17.04 -3.47
CA GLY A 101 11.59 -18.39 -3.34
C GLY A 101 12.74 -18.53 -2.33
N LYS A 102 12.95 -17.53 -1.47
CA LYS A 102 14.06 -17.49 -0.50
C LYS A 102 13.63 -17.43 0.96
N GLY A 103 12.32 -17.36 1.23
CA GLY A 103 11.78 -17.31 2.59
C GLY A 103 12.02 -15.97 3.31
N TYR A 104 12.38 -14.93 2.56
CA TYR A 104 12.64 -13.60 3.12
C TYR A 104 11.38 -12.74 3.22
N THR A 105 10.32 -13.07 2.48
CA THR A 105 9.13 -12.21 2.44
C THR A 105 8.33 -12.33 3.75
N ALA A 106 7.78 -11.21 4.21
CA ALA A 106 6.90 -11.22 5.39
C ALA A 106 5.66 -12.11 5.16
N GLU A 107 5.08 -12.05 3.96
CA GLU A 107 3.97 -12.91 3.55
C GLU A 107 4.36 -14.41 3.62
N GLY A 108 5.52 -14.78 3.08
CA GLY A 108 6.00 -16.17 3.11
C GLY A 108 6.29 -16.68 4.52
N GLN A 109 6.83 -15.82 5.39
CA GLN A 109 7.09 -16.19 6.79
C GLN A 109 5.81 -16.39 7.59
N VAL A 110 4.74 -15.68 7.25
CA VAL A 110 3.46 -15.74 7.99
C VAL A 110 2.51 -16.79 7.41
N THR A 111 2.42 -16.87 6.08
CA THR A 111 1.42 -17.69 5.37
C THR A 111 2.00 -18.93 4.71
N GLY A 112 3.33 -19.00 4.53
CA GLY A 112 3.99 -20.06 3.76
C GLY A 112 3.92 -19.88 2.25
N ALA A 113 3.26 -18.82 1.75
CA ALA A 113 3.16 -18.50 0.33
C ALA A 113 3.93 -17.21 0.01
N GLU A 114 4.65 -17.19 -1.10
CA GLU A 114 5.32 -16.00 -1.62
C GLU A 114 4.72 -15.63 -2.97
N VAL A 115 3.96 -14.53 -3.04
CA VAL A 115 3.33 -14.07 -4.27
C VAL A 115 4.01 -12.79 -4.77
N GLY A 116 4.26 -12.71 -6.07
CA GLY A 116 5.11 -11.69 -6.70
C GLY A 116 4.46 -10.33 -6.89
N LEU A 117 4.13 -9.68 -5.78
CA LEU A 117 3.67 -8.30 -5.73
C LEU A 117 4.32 -7.64 -4.51
N LEU A 118 4.81 -6.41 -4.62
CA LEU A 118 5.50 -5.74 -3.53
C LEU A 118 4.57 -4.86 -2.70
N VAL A 119 3.95 -3.84 -3.30
CA VAL A 119 2.97 -2.98 -2.62
C VAL A 119 1.78 -2.70 -3.53
N CYS A 120 0.56 -2.91 -3.03
CA CYS A 120 -0.68 -2.56 -3.67
C CYS A 120 -1.47 -1.57 -2.82
N PHE A 121 -1.88 -0.43 -3.40
CA PHE A 121 -2.82 0.49 -2.76
C PHE A 121 -4.19 0.34 -3.41
N GLN A 122 -5.23 0.15 -2.61
CA GLN A 122 -6.59 -0.04 -3.13
C GLN A 122 -7.66 0.70 -2.29
N PRO A 123 -8.69 1.27 -2.93
CA PRO A 123 -9.89 1.76 -2.25
C PRO A 123 -10.72 0.63 -1.63
N TRP A 124 -11.46 0.92 -0.56
CA TRP A 124 -12.34 -0.05 0.12
C TRP A 124 -13.39 -0.73 -0.79
N PHE A 125 -13.89 -0.07 -1.84
CA PHE A 125 -14.82 -0.74 -2.76
C PHE A 125 -14.16 -1.80 -3.65
N MET A 126 -12.82 -1.93 -3.61
CA MET A 126 -12.03 -2.93 -4.34
C MET A 126 -11.62 -4.15 -3.50
N LEU A 127 -12.16 -4.31 -2.28
CA LEU A 127 -11.89 -5.44 -1.37
C LEU A 127 -12.06 -6.85 -1.97
N SER A 128 -12.66 -6.98 -3.14
CA SER A 128 -12.71 -8.25 -3.87
C SER A 128 -11.32 -8.74 -4.33
N PHE A 129 -10.25 -7.95 -4.16
CA PHE A 129 -8.86 -8.36 -4.41
C PHE A 129 -8.15 -8.81 -3.14
N GLN A 130 -8.51 -10.00 -2.69
CA GLN A 130 -7.79 -10.71 -1.63
C GLN A 130 -6.73 -11.60 -2.30
N ASN A 131 -5.59 -11.82 -1.63
CA ASN A 131 -4.47 -12.68 -2.09
C ASN A 131 -3.69 -12.19 -3.32
N VAL A 132 -3.56 -10.88 -3.49
CA VAL A 132 -2.46 -10.33 -4.31
C VAL A 132 -1.26 -10.20 -3.38
N GLY A 133 -0.16 -10.90 -3.64
CA GLY A 133 0.97 -10.99 -2.69
C GLY A 133 1.53 -9.69 -2.12
N GLY A 134 2.49 -9.84 -1.22
CA GLY A 134 3.22 -8.72 -0.62
C GLY A 134 2.36 -7.83 0.27
N ILE A 135 2.67 -6.52 0.27
CA ILE A 135 2.05 -5.54 1.15
C ILE A 135 0.81 -4.97 0.46
N GLN A 136 -0.34 -5.12 1.10
CA GLN A 136 -1.58 -4.47 0.68
C GLN A 136 -1.92 -3.32 1.63
N ILE A 137 -2.29 -2.18 1.06
CA ILE A 137 -2.70 -0.97 1.78
C ILE A 137 -4.10 -0.60 1.28
N ASP A 138 -5.09 -0.95 2.08
CA ASP A 138 -6.50 -0.72 1.81
C ASP A 138 -6.91 0.61 2.45
N VAL A 139 -7.43 1.54 1.66
CA VAL A 139 -7.81 2.88 2.13
C VAL A 139 -9.32 3.02 2.21
N PHE A 140 -9.80 3.43 3.38
CA PHE A 140 -11.20 3.49 3.76
C PHE A 140 -11.55 4.95 4.07
N PRO A 141 -12.21 5.62 3.13
CA PRO A 141 -12.71 6.94 3.41
C PRO A 141 -13.98 6.87 4.27
N LYS A 142 -14.20 7.92 5.07
CA LYS A 142 -15.44 8.07 5.85
C LYS A 142 -16.68 8.34 4.97
N TYR A 143 -16.48 8.82 3.74
CA TYR A 143 -17.52 9.08 2.75
C TYR A 143 -17.09 8.53 1.39
N ASP A 144 -18.06 8.27 0.51
CA ASP A 144 -17.76 7.85 -0.86
C ASP A 144 -16.93 8.92 -1.58
N ILE A 145 -15.70 8.54 -1.94
CA ILE A 145 -14.82 9.36 -2.76
C ILE A 145 -14.96 8.86 -4.19
N PRO A 146 -15.34 9.74 -5.16
CA PRO A 146 -15.60 9.30 -6.52
C PRO A 146 -14.33 8.88 -7.26
N ARG A 147 -13.15 9.44 -6.92
CA ARG A 147 -11.86 9.10 -7.55
C ARG A 147 -10.66 9.24 -6.62
N MET A 148 -9.72 8.31 -6.74
CA MET A 148 -8.36 8.38 -6.23
C MET A 148 -7.38 8.48 -7.40
N GLU A 149 -6.40 9.37 -7.28
CA GLU A 149 -5.39 9.65 -8.29
C GLU A 149 -3.99 9.57 -7.68
N PHE A 150 -3.04 9.00 -8.43
CA PHE A 150 -1.64 8.92 -8.02
C PHE A 150 -0.83 9.98 -8.78
N GLY A 151 -0.17 10.87 -8.04
CA GLY A 151 0.52 12.01 -8.58
C GLY A 151 1.97 12.15 -8.12
N TYR A 152 2.76 12.82 -8.95
CA TYR A 152 4.11 13.32 -8.64
C TYR A 152 4.21 14.72 -9.23
N LEU A 153 4.62 15.70 -8.41
CA LEU A 153 4.62 17.11 -8.80
C LEU A 153 3.26 17.60 -9.37
N ALA A 154 2.15 17.11 -8.80
CA ALA A 154 0.77 17.36 -9.24
C ALA A 154 0.41 16.85 -10.65
N CYS A 155 1.27 16.01 -11.26
CA CYS A 155 0.97 15.30 -12.50
C CYS A 155 0.64 13.84 -12.23
N ASP A 156 -0.33 13.29 -12.95
CA ASP A 156 -0.65 11.87 -12.88
C ASP A 156 0.56 11.01 -13.27
N VAL A 157 0.82 10.00 -12.45
CA VAL A 157 1.97 9.12 -12.60
C VAL A 157 1.55 7.83 -13.30
N ASN A 158 2.30 7.45 -14.33
CA ASN A 158 2.17 6.11 -14.89
C ASN A 158 2.71 5.09 -13.88
N MET A 159 1.79 4.36 -13.25
CA MET A 159 2.07 3.38 -12.21
C MET A 159 2.80 2.13 -12.72
N TYR A 160 2.91 1.98 -14.04
CA TYR A 160 3.69 0.94 -14.72
C TYR A 160 5.12 1.38 -15.02
N LYS A 161 5.64 2.37 -14.30
CA LYS A 161 7.04 2.79 -14.37
C LYS A 161 7.64 2.72 -12.98
N THR A 162 8.87 2.22 -12.87
CA THR A 162 9.62 2.28 -11.62
C THR A 162 9.91 3.71 -11.22
N ALA A 163 10.22 3.96 -9.95
CA ALA A 163 10.70 5.26 -9.47
C ALA A 163 11.82 5.82 -10.35
N ARG A 164 12.78 4.98 -10.73
CA ARG A 164 13.86 5.34 -11.67
C ARG A 164 13.36 5.73 -13.07
N GLN A 165 12.39 5.01 -13.63
CA GLN A 165 11.79 5.32 -14.94
C GLN A 165 10.90 6.56 -14.91
N LEU A 166 10.39 6.91 -13.74
CA LEU A 166 9.68 8.16 -13.46
C LEU A 166 10.64 9.32 -13.17
N GLY A 167 11.95 9.06 -13.08
CA GLY A 167 12.96 10.08 -12.77
C GLY A 167 12.94 10.52 -11.30
N LEU A 168 12.29 9.75 -10.42
CA LEU A 168 12.20 10.08 -8.99
C LEU A 168 13.57 9.96 -8.34
N LYS A 169 13.93 10.98 -7.56
CA LYS A 169 15.11 10.96 -6.70
C LYS A 169 14.78 10.32 -5.36
N VAL A 170 15.81 9.85 -4.66
CA VAL A 170 15.67 9.36 -3.29
C VAL A 170 15.05 10.45 -2.42
N GLY A 171 13.97 10.11 -1.71
CA GLY A 171 13.23 11.02 -0.84
C GLY A 171 12.07 11.76 -1.53
N GLU A 172 11.88 11.62 -2.84
CA GLU A 172 10.74 12.20 -3.53
C GLU A 172 9.47 11.32 -3.38
N PRO A 173 8.35 11.88 -2.88
CA PRO A 173 7.16 11.07 -2.61
C PRO A 173 6.29 10.92 -3.87
N ILE A 174 5.71 9.73 -4.04
CA ILE A 174 4.51 9.53 -4.86
C ILE A 174 3.30 9.80 -3.97
N GLN A 175 2.37 10.64 -4.44
CA GLN A 175 1.20 11.06 -3.68
C GLN A 175 -0.04 10.29 -4.14
N LEU A 176 -0.83 9.79 -3.20
CA LEU A 176 -2.20 9.37 -3.47
C LEU A 176 -3.14 10.49 -3.03
N THR A 177 -3.91 11.02 -3.97
CA THR A 177 -4.83 12.13 -3.75
C THR A 177 -6.26 11.70 -4.03
N SER A 178 -7.20 12.16 -3.21
CA SER A 178 -8.62 12.04 -3.50
C SER A 178 -9.13 13.32 -4.16
N ARG A 179 -9.79 13.20 -5.33
CA ARG A 179 -10.55 14.30 -5.93
C ARG A 179 -12.03 14.12 -5.64
N VAL A 180 -12.62 15.12 -5.01
CA VAL A 180 -14.06 15.32 -4.97
C VAL A 180 -14.35 16.44 -5.96
N TRP A 181 -15.25 16.21 -6.91
CA TRP A 181 -15.73 17.31 -7.75
C TRP A 181 -16.47 18.29 -6.84
N MET A 182 -15.99 19.53 -6.77
CA MET A 182 -16.84 20.64 -6.33
C MET A 182 -17.81 20.88 -7.49
N LEU A 183 -19.06 20.48 -7.31
CA LEU A 183 -20.19 20.96 -8.13
C LEU A 183 -20.52 22.39 -7.72
#